data_AF-A0A7R9KX40-F1
#
_entry.id   AF-A0A7R9KX40-F1
#
_cell.length_a   1.000
_cell.length_b   1.000
_cell.length_c   1.000
_cell.angle_alpha   90.00
_cell.angle_beta   90.00
_cell.angle_gamma   90.00
#
_symmetry.space_group_name_H-M   'P 1'
#
loop_
_entity.id
_entity.type
_entity.pdbx_description
1 polymer ?
#
loop_
_entity_poly.entity_id
_entity_poly.type
_entity_poly.pdbx_seq_one_letter_code
_entity_poly.pdbx_strand_id
1 'polypeptide(L)'
;MGFDINRFRESDIKEEFICPICHDILQEPILLQTCEHVFCNQCINEWLQKCEQKSCPIDREEICENSLRPPQRSFKNLISNLLISCDFLSNGCQQWIKIDELSVHTNACVYNPVIMSQKIECPANCGAIITRCKSRDEHNCVIFLKKIINSNKDSIEELVNENKRLSKESNTLNTKYNHLKDEYEEAMNQLKHFCIENKKFSIDLTNTKQELAINNENLIQLNKTNDKKDMTIDALKTEIQNLKKNSQTMIQMLKSKDKESKHNGNHCLESLPLISFDNDLREPERSPSSDTLIKTSVDNKQLIEALSKRHGLSNRRVISAMLSIDRGVFAPSAASYVLHHIRSIGYGAHTGPATYEAALLQFLEPHLMPNCKVLDIGSGTGFLTACIASMIAPNGRVVGIEHIPQLVQQSIQTIDKHCPQLKESGVLRIVLGDGRFGYNSEAPYDLIFIEPLTRRVPQKLIDLLRPGGSIVVPIGAREKDINLELFTKQLNGEVVRLVLCDDWKLMQENTPDLLEDKKMQLRSGWKLKLGF
;
A
#
# COMPACT_ATOMS: atom_id res chain seq x y z
N MET A 1 26.86 -34.92 -40.43
CA MET A 1 27.35 -35.69 -41.61
C MET A 1 28.49 -36.55 -41.10
N GLY A 2 29.54 -36.86 -41.87
CA GLY A 2 30.74 -37.52 -41.30
C GLY A 2 31.63 -36.55 -40.53
N PHE A 3 32.76 -37.06 -40.03
CA PHE A 3 33.86 -36.25 -39.52
C PHE A 3 34.74 -35.80 -40.68
N ASP A 4 34.91 -34.47 -40.84
CA ASP A 4 35.74 -33.85 -41.89
C ASP A 4 37.10 -34.55 -42.04
N ILE A 5 37.31 -35.16 -43.20
CA ILE A 5 38.48 -35.96 -43.52
C ILE A 5 39.80 -35.17 -43.38
N ASN A 6 39.78 -33.86 -43.60
CA ASN A 6 40.96 -32.99 -43.51
C ASN A 6 41.47 -32.79 -42.07
N ARG A 7 40.70 -33.23 -41.07
CA ARG A 7 41.06 -33.13 -39.64
C ARG A 7 41.86 -34.33 -39.14
N PHE A 8 42.02 -35.37 -39.95
CA PHE A 8 42.78 -36.57 -39.66
C PHE A 8 44.19 -36.51 -40.27
N ARG A 9 45.04 -37.47 -39.90
CA ARG A 9 46.34 -37.66 -40.56
C ARG A 9 46.17 -38.60 -41.74
N GLU A 10 46.82 -38.31 -42.86
CA GLU A 10 46.79 -39.14 -44.08
C GLU A 10 47.20 -40.61 -43.80
N SER A 11 48.07 -40.85 -42.83
CA SER A 11 48.50 -42.19 -42.40
C SER A 11 47.42 -43.04 -41.73
N ASP A 12 46.40 -42.40 -41.18
CA ASP A 12 45.41 -43.02 -40.29
C ASP A 12 44.07 -43.24 -41.01
N ILE A 13 43.88 -42.58 -42.16
CA ILE A 13 42.71 -42.72 -43.02
C ILE A 13 42.81 -44.02 -43.81
N LYS A 14 41.70 -44.78 -43.83
CA LYS A 14 41.54 -45.93 -44.71
C LYS A 14 40.23 -45.85 -45.46
N GLU A 15 40.19 -46.44 -46.64
CA GLU A 15 39.01 -46.45 -47.51
C GLU A 15 37.78 -47.07 -46.80
N GLU A 16 37.96 -48.11 -45.98
CA GLU A 16 36.86 -48.73 -45.23
C GLU A 16 36.19 -47.81 -44.18
N PHE A 17 36.81 -46.67 -43.84
CA PHE A 17 36.28 -45.70 -42.88
C PHE A 17 35.61 -44.49 -43.53
N ILE A 18 35.62 -44.38 -44.85
CA ILE A 18 35.04 -43.25 -45.60
C ILE A 18 33.58 -43.54 -45.92
N CYS A 19 32.69 -42.57 -45.66
CA CYS A 19 31.28 -42.69 -45.99
C CYS A 19 31.03 -42.42 -47.48
N PRO A 20 30.46 -43.36 -48.26
CA PRO A 20 30.27 -43.18 -49.71
C PRO A 20 29.28 -42.08 -50.13
N ILE A 21 28.53 -41.49 -49.19
CA ILE A 21 27.59 -40.39 -49.46
C ILE A 21 28.25 -39.02 -49.22
N CYS A 22 28.92 -38.83 -48.09
CA CYS A 22 29.50 -37.53 -47.71
C CYS A 22 31.02 -37.43 -47.94
N HIS A 23 31.70 -38.53 -48.27
CA HIS A 23 33.16 -38.62 -48.49
C HIS A 23 34.02 -38.29 -47.26
N ASP A 24 33.38 -38.10 -46.10
CA ASP A 24 34.00 -37.89 -44.78
C ASP A 24 34.15 -39.21 -44.00
N ILE A 25 34.95 -39.19 -42.92
CA ILE A 25 35.09 -40.34 -42.02
C ILE A 25 33.77 -40.66 -41.32
N LEU A 26 33.42 -41.94 -41.25
CA LEU A 26 32.14 -42.45 -40.76
C LEU A 26 31.81 -41.98 -39.32
N GLN A 27 30.85 -41.06 -39.21
CA GLN A 27 30.21 -40.69 -37.94
C GLN A 27 28.96 -41.54 -37.72
N GLU A 28 28.90 -42.21 -36.56
CA GLU A 28 27.83 -43.16 -36.21
C GLU A 28 27.55 -44.17 -37.35
N PRO A 29 28.47 -45.08 -37.69
CA PRO A 29 28.29 -45.95 -38.85
C PRO A 29 27.08 -46.89 -38.69
N ILE A 30 26.34 -47.05 -39.78
CA ILE A 30 25.24 -47.99 -39.99
C ILE A 30 25.58 -48.89 -41.18
N LEU A 31 25.45 -50.19 -40.98
CA LEU A 31 25.65 -51.28 -41.92
C LEU A 31 24.29 -51.71 -42.50
N LEU A 32 24.22 -51.88 -43.83
CA LEU A 32 23.11 -52.56 -44.49
C LEU A 32 23.33 -54.08 -44.46
N GLN A 33 22.39 -54.84 -43.91
CA GLN A 33 22.53 -56.29 -43.79
C GLN A 33 22.35 -57.04 -45.13
N THR A 34 21.82 -56.40 -46.17
CA THR A 34 21.60 -57.03 -47.48
C THR A 34 22.89 -57.08 -48.30
N CYS A 35 23.62 -55.96 -48.38
CA CYS A 35 24.79 -55.77 -49.22
C CYS A 35 26.09 -55.38 -48.48
N GLU A 36 26.08 -55.41 -47.14
CA GLU A 36 27.23 -55.09 -46.26
C GLU A 36 27.84 -53.68 -46.39
N HIS A 37 27.21 -52.77 -47.15
CA HIS A 37 27.66 -51.38 -47.27
C HIS A 37 27.44 -50.56 -45.98
N VAL A 38 28.38 -49.66 -45.68
CA VAL A 38 28.41 -48.85 -44.45
C VAL A 38 28.32 -47.35 -44.76
N PHE A 39 27.49 -46.63 -44.01
CA PHE A 39 27.24 -45.18 -44.16
C PHE A 39 27.14 -44.49 -42.80
N CYS A 40 27.33 -43.16 -42.75
CA CYS A 40 26.98 -42.39 -41.57
C CYS A 40 25.46 -42.48 -41.30
N ASN A 41 25.05 -42.61 -40.04
CA ASN A 41 23.65 -42.66 -39.60
C ASN A 41 22.79 -41.56 -40.25
N GLN A 42 23.25 -40.31 -40.22
CA GLN A 42 22.54 -39.19 -40.84
C GLN A 42 22.42 -39.36 -42.37
N CYS A 43 23.50 -39.76 -43.05
CA CYS A 43 23.54 -39.80 -44.51
C CYS A 43 22.61 -40.87 -45.10
N ILE A 44 22.57 -42.07 -44.52
CA ILE A 44 21.66 -43.12 -45.00
C ILE A 44 20.20 -42.81 -44.68
N ASN A 45 19.91 -42.20 -43.53
CA ASN A 45 18.55 -41.78 -43.19
C ASN A 45 18.05 -40.65 -44.11
N GLU A 46 18.89 -39.65 -44.41
CA GLU A 46 18.52 -38.60 -45.37
C GLU A 46 18.33 -39.13 -46.80
N TRP A 47 19.10 -40.13 -47.22
CA TRP A 47 18.90 -40.82 -48.49
C TRP A 47 17.55 -41.55 -48.51
N LEU A 48 17.29 -42.40 -47.51
CA LEU A 48 16.05 -43.17 -47.39
C LEU A 48 14.78 -42.31 -47.22
N GLN A 49 14.89 -41.08 -46.73
CA GLN A 49 13.80 -40.10 -46.69
C GLN A 49 13.51 -39.45 -48.05
N LYS A 50 14.50 -39.37 -48.94
CA LYS A 50 14.38 -38.72 -50.26
C LYS A 50 14.03 -39.70 -51.39
N CYS A 51 14.31 -40.99 -51.23
CA CYS A 51 14.04 -42.01 -52.23
C CYS A 51 12.62 -42.58 -52.13
N GLU A 52 11.88 -42.58 -53.24
CA GLU A 52 10.56 -43.24 -53.34
C GLU A 52 10.65 -44.77 -53.15
N GLN A 53 11.75 -45.38 -53.59
CA GLN A 53 12.07 -46.79 -53.36
C GLN A 53 13.27 -46.87 -52.39
N LYS A 54 13.03 -47.44 -51.19
CA LYS A 54 14.07 -47.63 -50.16
C LYS A 54 15.14 -48.58 -50.67
N SER A 55 16.26 -48.03 -51.14
CA SER A 55 17.32 -48.78 -51.81
C SER A 55 18.71 -48.28 -51.43
N CYS A 56 19.70 -49.19 -51.48
CA CYS A 56 21.09 -48.86 -51.19
C CYS A 56 21.64 -47.82 -52.20
N PRO A 57 22.36 -46.77 -51.74
CA PRO A 57 22.97 -45.78 -52.63
C PRO A 57 23.98 -46.32 -53.65
N ILE A 58 24.56 -47.51 -53.41
CA ILE A 58 25.70 -48.05 -54.19
C ILE A 58 25.23 -49.08 -55.20
N ASP A 59 24.61 -50.16 -54.74
CA ASP A 59 24.18 -51.32 -55.55
C ASP A 59 22.68 -51.30 -55.93
N ARG A 60 21.89 -50.43 -55.30
CA ARG A 60 20.42 -50.29 -55.45
C ARG A 60 19.59 -51.49 -54.96
N GLU A 61 20.14 -52.37 -54.14
CA GLU A 61 19.35 -53.41 -53.46
C GLU A 61 18.27 -52.79 -52.56
N GLU A 62 17.10 -53.45 -52.49
CA GLU A 62 15.98 -53.00 -51.67
C GLU A 62 16.25 -53.17 -50.16
N ILE A 63 15.95 -52.13 -49.40
CA ILE A 63 16.19 -52.06 -47.96
C ILE A 63 14.88 -52.32 -47.20
N CYS A 64 14.75 -53.55 -46.70
CA CYS A 64 13.70 -53.93 -45.76
C CYS A 64 13.84 -53.19 -44.41
N GLU A 65 12.72 -53.07 -43.69
CA GLU A 65 12.59 -52.24 -42.48
C GLU A 65 13.53 -52.64 -41.31
N ASN A 66 14.04 -53.88 -41.31
CA ASN A 66 14.97 -54.41 -40.30
C ASN A 66 16.44 -54.53 -40.79
N SER A 67 16.77 -54.01 -41.98
CA SER A 67 18.08 -54.18 -42.63
C SER A 67 19.17 -53.20 -42.15
N LEU A 68 18.80 -52.12 -41.46
CA LEU A 68 19.74 -51.15 -40.89
C LEU A 68 20.25 -51.64 -39.53
N ARG A 69 21.57 -51.87 -39.40
CA ARG A 69 22.18 -52.30 -38.13
C ARG A 69 23.46 -51.55 -37.81
N PRO A 70 23.85 -51.40 -36.54
CA PRO A 70 25.20 -50.99 -36.20
C PRO A 70 26.21 -52.06 -36.69
N PRO A 71 27.36 -51.69 -37.28
CA PRO A 71 28.44 -52.63 -37.56
C PRO A 71 29.03 -53.19 -36.25
N GLN A 72 29.82 -54.25 -36.38
CA GLN A 72 30.46 -54.93 -35.26
C GLN A 72 31.25 -53.96 -34.38
N ARG A 73 31.29 -54.24 -33.06
CA ARG A 73 31.99 -53.40 -32.08
C ARG A 73 33.47 -53.22 -32.39
N SER A 74 34.13 -54.23 -32.96
CA SER A 74 35.50 -54.17 -33.49
C SER A 74 35.67 -53.01 -34.48
N PHE A 75 34.81 -52.94 -35.51
CA PHE A 75 34.83 -51.90 -36.53
C PHE A 75 34.58 -50.50 -35.92
N LYS A 76 33.59 -50.37 -35.03
CA LYS A 76 33.35 -49.12 -34.30
C LYS A 76 34.56 -48.67 -33.48
N ASN A 77 35.20 -49.60 -32.76
CA ASN A 77 36.38 -49.31 -31.96
C ASN A 77 37.57 -48.86 -32.82
N LEU A 78 37.73 -49.37 -34.06
CA LEU A 78 38.77 -48.91 -34.97
C LEU A 78 38.59 -47.43 -35.32
N ILE A 79 37.38 -47.03 -35.72
CA ILE A 79 37.03 -45.63 -36.01
C ILE A 79 37.22 -44.76 -34.75
N SER A 80 36.71 -45.19 -33.59
CA SER A 80 36.81 -44.42 -32.34
C SER A 80 38.25 -44.12 -31.89
N ASN A 81 39.22 -44.97 -32.25
CA ASN A 81 40.64 -44.78 -31.91
C ASN A 81 41.42 -43.91 -32.91
N LEU A 82 40.82 -43.48 -34.03
CA LEU A 82 41.47 -42.57 -34.98
C LEU A 82 41.76 -41.22 -34.32
N LEU A 83 42.91 -40.62 -34.66
CA LEU A 83 43.31 -39.31 -34.14
C LEU A 83 42.79 -38.19 -35.04
N ILE A 84 41.94 -37.34 -34.47
CA ILE A 84 41.38 -36.14 -35.09
C ILE A 84 41.92 -34.88 -34.39
N SER A 85 42.17 -33.84 -35.15
CA SER A 85 42.52 -32.51 -34.63
C SER A 85 41.32 -31.83 -33.94
N CYS A 86 41.58 -31.02 -32.91
CA CYS A 86 40.57 -30.27 -32.16
C CYS A 86 39.70 -29.36 -33.07
N ASP A 87 38.41 -29.20 -32.76
CA ASP A 87 37.50 -28.27 -33.44
C ASP A 87 38.00 -26.81 -33.44
N PHE A 88 38.85 -26.46 -32.47
CA PHE A 88 39.39 -25.10 -32.25
C PHE A 88 40.86 -24.97 -32.67
N LEU A 89 41.32 -25.76 -33.65
CA LEU A 89 42.66 -25.66 -34.23
C LEU A 89 42.95 -24.23 -34.74
N SER A 90 41.98 -23.60 -35.40
CA SER A 90 42.04 -22.21 -35.87
C SER A 90 42.19 -21.16 -34.76
N ASN A 91 41.73 -21.47 -33.54
CA ASN A 91 41.89 -20.61 -32.37
C ASN A 91 43.21 -20.86 -31.62
N GLY A 92 44.01 -21.85 -32.05
CA GLY A 92 45.32 -22.20 -31.47
C GLY A 92 45.42 -23.57 -30.81
N CYS A 93 44.37 -24.41 -30.81
CA CYS A 93 44.43 -25.73 -30.18
C CYS A 93 45.13 -26.78 -31.08
N GLN A 94 46.40 -27.05 -30.83
CA GLN A 94 47.20 -28.02 -31.61
C GLN A 94 47.07 -29.49 -31.14
N GLN A 95 46.02 -29.83 -30.40
CA GLN A 95 45.82 -31.18 -29.84
C GLN A 95 45.27 -32.15 -30.89
N TRP A 96 45.83 -33.36 -30.92
CA TRP A 96 45.37 -34.52 -31.68
C TRP A 96 44.80 -35.55 -30.70
N ILE A 97 43.56 -35.95 -30.91
CA ILE A 97 42.72 -36.58 -29.88
C ILE A 97 41.96 -37.73 -30.53
N LYS A 98 41.67 -38.79 -29.78
CA LYS A 98 40.79 -39.85 -30.28
C LYS A 98 39.37 -39.33 -30.51
N ILE A 99 38.65 -39.91 -31.48
CA ILE A 99 37.26 -39.53 -31.76
C ILE A 99 36.35 -39.71 -30.52
N ASP A 100 36.57 -40.76 -29.70
CA ASP A 100 35.79 -40.99 -28.47
C ASP A 100 35.98 -39.89 -27.41
N GLU A 101 37.21 -39.37 -27.27
CA GLU A 101 37.58 -38.31 -26.33
C GLU A 101 37.32 -36.89 -26.86
N LEU A 102 37.15 -36.70 -28.18
CA LEU A 102 36.99 -35.38 -28.82
C LEU A 102 35.90 -34.52 -28.15
N SER A 103 34.73 -35.10 -27.89
CA SER A 103 33.60 -34.37 -27.28
C SER A 103 33.92 -33.85 -25.87
N VAL A 104 34.67 -34.62 -25.08
CA VAL A 104 35.11 -34.24 -23.73
C VAL A 104 36.14 -33.11 -23.83
N HIS A 105 37.09 -33.22 -24.75
CA HIS A 105 38.09 -32.18 -24.98
C HIS A 105 37.47 -30.87 -25.47
N THR A 106 36.62 -30.89 -26.49
CA THR A 106 36.02 -29.67 -27.07
C THR A 106 35.23 -28.89 -26.01
N ASN A 107 34.56 -29.57 -25.10
CA ASN A 107 33.86 -28.95 -23.97
C ASN A 107 34.79 -28.39 -22.87
N ALA A 108 36.05 -28.83 -22.80
CA ALA A 108 37.05 -28.38 -21.81
C ALA A 108 38.17 -27.50 -22.42
N CYS A 109 38.23 -27.36 -23.74
CA CYS A 109 39.34 -26.75 -24.45
C CYS A 109 39.47 -25.25 -24.12
N VAL A 110 40.66 -24.81 -23.71
CA VAL A 110 40.94 -23.41 -23.37
C VAL A 110 40.80 -22.45 -24.56
N TYR A 111 40.81 -22.97 -25.78
CA TYR A 111 40.61 -22.23 -27.04
C TYR A 111 39.16 -22.30 -27.57
N ASN A 112 38.25 -22.92 -26.81
CA ASN A 112 36.81 -22.86 -27.11
C ASN A 112 36.32 -21.41 -26.93
N PRO A 113 35.69 -20.76 -27.95
CA PRO A 113 35.22 -19.38 -27.86
C PRO A 113 34.30 -19.11 -26.66
N VAL A 114 33.51 -20.10 -26.23
CA VAL A 114 32.62 -20.00 -25.07
C VAL A 114 33.41 -19.91 -23.76
N ILE A 115 34.51 -20.67 -23.64
CA ILE A 115 35.42 -20.61 -22.49
C ILE A 115 36.29 -19.34 -22.54
N MET A 116 36.79 -18.97 -23.72
CA MET A 116 37.62 -17.77 -23.92
C MET A 116 36.88 -16.47 -23.58
N SER A 117 35.60 -16.37 -23.95
CA SER A 117 34.74 -15.21 -23.68
C SER A 117 34.18 -15.15 -22.25
N GLN A 118 34.43 -16.17 -21.43
CA GLN A 118 33.98 -16.23 -20.04
C GLN A 118 34.53 -15.04 -19.24
N LYS A 119 33.62 -14.30 -18.60
CA LYS A 119 33.98 -13.27 -17.62
C LYS A 119 34.37 -13.96 -16.31
N ILE A 120 35.53 -13.60 -15.78
CA ILE A 120 36.08 -14.07 -14.51
C ILE A 120 36.44 -12.87 -13.65
N GLU A 121 36.44 -13.04 -12.33
CA GLU A 121 37.07 -12.06 -11.44
C GLU A 121 38.58 -12.06 -11.64
N CYS A 122 39.21 -10.91 -11.43
CA CYS A 122 40.66 -10.78 -11.53
C CYS A 122 41.35 -11.75 -10.55
N PRO A 123 42.29 -12.62 -11.00
CA PRO A 123 42.97 -13.57 -10.11
C PRO A 123 43.77 -12.94 -8.97
N ALA A 124 44.10 -11.65 -9.05
CA ALA A 124 44.73 -10.88 -7.98
C ALA A 124 43.71 -10.28 -6.98
N ASN A 125 42.43 -10.63 -7.11
CA ASN A 125 41.30 -10.23 -6.27
C ASN A 125 41.16 -8.71 -6.06
N CYS A 126 41.43 -7.92 -7.10
CA CYS A 126 41.26 -6.46 -7.07
C CYS A 126 39.79 -6.00 -7.23
N GLY A 127 38.84 -6.93 -7.42
CA GLY A 127 37.42 -6.65 -7.68
C GLY A 127 37.07 -6.35 -9.15
N ALA A 128 38.03 -6.34 -10.08
CA ALA A 128 37.75 -6.17 -11.50
C ALA A 128 37.24 -7.47 -12.15
N ILE A 129 36.23 -7.36 -13.02
CA ILE A 129 35.79 -8.46 -13.89
C ILE A 129 36.54 -8.36 -15.23
N ILE A 130 37.21 -9.42 -15.64
CA ILE A 130 38.02 -9.51 -16.85
C ILE A 130 37.60 -10.71 -17.72
N THR A 131 37.93 -10.68 -19.02
CA THR A 131 37.65 -11.79 -19.94
C THR A 131 38.79 -12.82 -19.88
N ARG A 132 38.47 -14.12 -19.83
CA ARG A 132 39.43 -15.21 -19.65
C ARG A 132 40.56 -15.27 -20.69
N CYS A 133 40.32 -14.87 -21.94
CA CYS A 133 41.39 -14.78 -22.95
C CYS A 133 42.37 -13.59 -22.79
N LYS A 134 42.06 -12.60 -21.94
CA LYS A 134 42.94 -11.45 -21.63
C LYS A 134 43.69 -11.63 -20.29
N SER A 135 43.81 -12.86 -19.81
CA SER A 135 44.25 -13.15 -18.43
C SER A 135 45.77 -13.20 -18.22
N ARG A 136 46.43 -12.04 -18.31
CA ARG A 136 47.47 -11.61 -17.32
C ARG A 136 48.01 -10.21 -17.62
N ASP A 137 48.31 -9.91 -18.88
CA ASP A 137 49.22 -8.80 -19.20
C ASP A 137 48.54 -7.45 -19.47
N GLU A 138 47.25 -7.43 -19.82
CA GLU A 138 46.51 -6.17 -20.06
C GLU A 138 45.87 -5.56 -18.80
N HIS A 139 45.50 -6.36 -17.79
CA HIS A 139 44.80 -5.85 -16.62
C HIS A 139 45.76 -5.36 -15.52
N ASN A 140 45.91 -4.04 -15.42
CA ASN A 140 46.69 -3.41 -14.36
C ASN A 140 45.84 -3.10 -13.11
N CYS A 141 45.97 -3.95 -12.08
CA CYS A 141 45.27 -3.82 -10.80
C CYS A 141 45.52 -2.46 -10.11
N VAL A 142 46.75 -1.91 -10.20
CA VAL A 142 47.12 -0.65 -9.53
C VAL A 142 46.41 0.53 -10.18
N ILE A 143 46.28 0.55 -11.50
CA ILE A 143 45.52 1.59 -12.22
C ILE A 143 44.03 1.48 -11.90
N PHE A 144 43.47 0.27 -11.87
CA PHE A 144 42.07 0.03 -11.52
C PHE A 144 41.75 0.52 -10.10
N LEU A 145 42.52 0.11 -9.10
CA LEU A 145 42.33 0.52 -7.71
C LEU A 145 42.54 2.03 -7.52
N LYS A 146 43.52 2.66 -8.19
CA LYS A 146 43.69 4.12 -8.15
C LYS A 146 42.47 4.88 -8.69
N LYS A 147 41.84 4.40 -9.77
CA LYS A 147 40.60 5.00 -10.31
C LYS A 147 39.46 4.91 -9.30
N ILE A 148 39.27 3.75 -8.67
CA ILE A 148 38.25 3.58 -7.61
C ILE A 148 38.52 4.49 -6.42
N ILE A 149 39.76 4.54 -5.93
CA ILE A 149 40.14 5.38 -4.78
C ILE A 149 39.88 6.87 -5.07
N ASN A 150 40.18 7.35 -6.28
CA ASN A 150 39.91 8.73 -6.65
C ASN A 150 38.40 9.00 -6.76
N SER A 151 37.65 8.16 -7.49
CA SER A 151 36.19 8.28 -7.59
C SER A 151 35.51 8.27 -6.22
N ASN A 152 35.97 7.42 -5.30
CA ASN A 152 35.45 7.35 -3.95
C ASN A 152 35.79 8.60 -3.12
N LYS A 153 36.97 9.22 -3.32
CA LYS A 153 37.31 10.49 -2.66
C LYS A 153 36.39 11.61 -3.12
N ASP A 154 36.17 11.72 -4.43
CA ASP A 154 35.30 12.74 -5.01
C ASP A 154 33.87 12.63 -4.45
N SER A 155 33.30 11.40 -4.44
CA SER A 155 31.99 11.14 -3.83
C SER A 155 31.94 11.36 -2.32
N ILE A 156 33.03 11.10 -1.58
CA ILE A 156 33.11 11.41 -0.14
C ILE A 156 33.11 12.93 0.08
N GLU A 157 33.82 13.70 -0.74
CA GLU A 157 33.86 15.17 -0.63
C GLU A 157 32.48 15.80 -0.91
N GLU A 158 31.76 15.32 -1.93
CA GLU A 158 30.38 15.71 -2.20
C GLU A 158 29.46 15.42 -1.00
N LEU A 159 29.50 14.19 -0.47
CA LEU A 159 28.70 13.79 0.70
C LEU A 159 29.04 14.59 1.97
N VAL A 160 30.31 14.95 2.18
CA VAL A 160 30.74 15.81 3.30
C VAL A 160 30.20 17.23 3.14
N ASN A 161 30.19 17.78 1.93
CA ASN A 161 29.68 19.11 1.67
C ASN A 161 28.15 19.17 1.79
N GLU A 162 27.44 18.14 1.34
CA GLU A 162 25.98 18.04 1.51
C GLU A 162 25.59 17.89 2.99
N ASN A 163 26.32 17.09 3.78
CA ASN A 163 26.10 17.00 5.23
C ASN A 163 26.28 18.37 5.94
N LYS A 164 27.26 19.19 5.51
CA LYS A 164 27.42 20.56 6.02
C LYS A 164 26.24 21.46 5.65
N ARG A 165 25.64 21.28 4.46
CA ARG A 165 24.43 22.02 4.03
C ARG A 165 23.22 21.63 4.89
N LEU A 166 22.94 20.33 4.98
CA LEU A 166 21.83 19.79 5.78
C LEU A 166 21.94 20.15 7.27
N SER A 167 23.15 20.18 7.84
CA SER A 167 23.37 20.62 9.21
C SER A 167 22.98 22.10 9.44
N LYS A 168 23.31 23.01 8.49
CA LYS A 168 22.89 24.43 8.56
C LYS A 168 21.39 24.60 8.41
N GLU A 169 20.76 23.84 7.52
CA GLU A 169 19.30 23.85 7.34
C GLU A 169 18.57 23.32 8.57
N SER A 170 19.04 22.21 9.16
CA SER A 170 18.53 21.65 10.40
C SER A 170 18.59 22.64 11.57
N ASN A 171 19.74 23.31 11.76
CA ASN A 171 19.89 24.35 12.79
C ASN A 171 18.89 25.50 12.60
N THR A 172 18.72 25.96 11.35
CA THR A 172 17.79 27.05 11.00
C THR A 172 16.34 26.63 11.25
N LEU A 173 15.97 25.39 10.93
CA LEU A 173 14.64 24.84 11.16
C LEU A 173 14.35 24.67 12.65
N ASN A 174 15.35 24.26 13.43
CA ASN A 174 15.25 24.13 14.89
C ASN A 174 15.02 25.49 15.57
N THR A 175 15.69 26.56 15.11
CA THR A 175 15.41 27.93 15.59
C THR A 175 13.98 28.37 15.28
N LYS A 176 13.46 28.09 14.07
CA LYS A 176 12.06 28.38 13.70
C LYS A 176 11.05 27.58 14.52
N TYR A 177 11.35 26.30 14.79
CA TYR A 177 10.52 25.44 15.63
C TYR A 177 10.39 25.99 17.06
N ASN A 178 11.51 26.41 17.67
CA ASN A 178 11.49 26.99 19.02
C ASN A 178 10.66 28.28 19.07
N HIS A 179 10.85 29.20 18.10
CA HIS A 179 10.05 30.43 18.01
C HIS A 179 8.54 30.14 17.93
N LEU A 180 8.13 29.23 17.03
CA LEU A 180 6.73 28.85 16.86
C LEU A 180 6.16 28.13 18.10
N LYS A 181 6.99 27.39 18.83
CA LYS A 181 6.62 26.77 20.10
C LYS A 181 6.34 27.83 21.17
N ASP A 182 7.19 28.85 21.27
CA ASP A 182 7.03 29.93 22.23
C ASP A 182 5.76 30.77 21.93
N GLU A 183 5.52 31.10 20.65
CA GLU A 183 4.28 31.74 20.19
C GLU A 183 3.02 30.91 20.53
N TYR A 184 3.09 29.59 20.38
CA TYR A 184 1.99 28.69 20.73
C TYR A 184 1.74 28.63 22.24
N GLU A 185 2.78 28.58 23.06
CA GLU A 185 2.66 28.59 24.53
C GLU A 185 2.06 29.92 25.02
N GLU A 186 2.43 31.05 24.42
CA GLU A 186 1.82 32.35 24.73
C GLU A 186 0.34 32.40 24.35
N ALA A 187 -0.03 32.02 23.12
CA ALA A 187 -1.41 31.99 22.66
C ALA A 187 -2.30 31.07 23.53
N MET A 188 -1.77 29.92 23.95
CA MET A 188 -2.46 29.00 24.86
C MET A 188 -2.67 29.59 26.27
N ASN A 189 -1.77 30.45 26.74
CA ASN A 189 -1.94 31.15 28.02
C ASN A 189 -2.96 32.30 27.93
N GLN A 190 -2.98 33.04 26.82
CA GLN A 190 -4.02 34.04 26.55
C GLN A 190 -5.41 33.40 26.49
N LEU A 191 -5.55 32.25 25.81
CA LEU A 191 -6.81 31.50 25.74
C LEU A 191 -7.30 31.04 27.13
N LYS A 192 -6.39 30.57 28.00
CA LYS A 192 -6.75 30.20 29.40
C LYS A 192 -7.30 31.41 30.17
N HIS A 193 -6.69 32.59 30.03
CA HIS A 193 -7.18 33.82 30.68
C HIS A 193 -8.59 34.16 30.22
N PHE A 194 -8.80 34.17 28.89
CA PHE A 194 -10.11 34.43 28.28
C PHE A 194 -11.18 33.42 28.75
N CYS A 195 -10.85 32.14 28.90
CA CYS A 195 -11.77 31.14 29.46
C CYS A 195 -12.16 31.43 30.92
N ILE A 196 -11.24 31.95 31.74
CA ILE A 196 -11.51 32.32 33.14
C ILE A 196 -12.45 33.54 33.19
N GLU A 197 -12.19 34.56 32.37
CA GLU A 197 -13.01 35.77 32.30
C GLU A 197 -14.44 35.49 31.83
N ASN A 198 -14.60 34.69 30.77
CA ASN A 198 -15.92 34.26 30.29
C ASN A 198 -16.68 33.44 31.36
N LYS A 199 -15.98 32.62 32.14
CA LYS A 199 -16.60 31.87 33.24
C LYS A 199 -17.09 32.81 34.35
N LYS A 200 -16.33 33.86 34.67
CA LYS A 200 -16.75 34.90 35.62
C LYS A 200 -17.98 35.65 35.09
N PHE A 201 -17.96 36.11 33.84
CA PHE A 201 -19.08 36.81 33.21
C PHE A 201 -20.37 35.96 33.18
N SER A 202 -20.24 34.64 32.96
CA SER A 202 -21.37 33.69 33.02
C SER A 202 -21.98 33.57 34.43
N ILE A 203 -21.15 33.64 35.48
CA ILE A 203 -21.62 33.66 36.88
C ILE A 203 -22.33 34.98 37.18
N ASP A 204 -21.72 36.11 36.83
CA ASP A 204 -22.29 37.45 37.06
C ASP A 204 -23.66 37.59 36.36
N LEU A 205 -23.76 37.16 35.09
CA LEU A 205 -25.03 37.12 34.34
C LEU A 205 -26.10 36.23 35.00
N THR A 206 -25.69 35.14 35.67
CA THR A 206 -26.61 34.25 36.39
C THR A 206 -27.13 34.91 37.67
N ASN A 207 -26.26 35.61 38.40
CA ASN A 207 -26.63 36.36 39.60
C ASN A 207 -27.62 37.49 39.27
N THR A 208 -27.33 38.31 38.25
CA THR A 208 -28.24 39.39 37.82
C THR A 208 -29.61 38.86 37.38
N LYS A 209 -29.67 37.67 36.75
CA LYS A 209 -30.95 37.01 36.42
C LYS A 209 -31.74 36.61 37.67
N GLN A 210 -31.08 36.15 38.72
CA GLN A 210 -31.73 35.83 40.00
C GLN A 210 -32.24 37.09 40.71
N GLU A 211 -31.45 38.17 40.75
CA GLU A 211 -31.86 39.46 41.31
C GLU A 211 -33.09 40.04 40.57
N LEU A 212 -33.10 39.98 39.24
CA LEU A 212 -34.24 40.40 38.43
C LEU A 212 -35.51 39.57 38.71
N ALA A 213 -35.38 38.26 38.94
CA ALA A 213 -36.50 37.40 39.31
C ALA A 213 -37.09 37.81 40.68
N ILE A 214 -36.23 37.99 41.69
CA ILE A 214 -36.62 38.43 43.04
C ILE A 214 -37.30 39.82 43.00
N ASN A 215 -36.74 40.76 42.24
CA ASN A 215 -37.33 42.09 42.09
C ASN A 215 -38.69 42.06 41.39
N ASN A 216 -38.88 41.16 40.42
CA ASN A 216 -40.17 40.97 39.77
C ASN A 216 -41.23 40.38 40.72
N GLU A 217 -40.86 39.40 41.55
CA GLU A 217 -41.75 38.88 42.61
C GLU A 217 -42.13 39.97 43.62
N ASN A 218 -41.17 40.79 44.05
CA ASN A 218 -41.42 41.93 44.94
C ASN A 218 -42.40 42.96 44.32
N LEU A 219 -42.25 43.28 43.04
CA LEU A 219 -43.18 44.17 42.32
C LEU A 219 -44.60 43.58 42.25
N ILE A 220 -44.72 42.28 42.01
CA ILE A 220 -46.03 41.57 42.01
C ILE A 220 -46.69 41.66 43.39
N GLN A 221 -45.94 41.52 44.49
CA GLN A 221 -46.49 41.66 45.84
C GLN A 221 -46.85 43.11 46.20
N LEU A 222 -46.07 44.08 45.72
CA LEU A 222 -46.36 45.50 45.91
C LEU A 222 -47.65 45.91 45.20
N ASN A 223 -47.85 45.48 43.95
CA ASN A 223 -49.08 45.73 43.19
C ASN A 223 -50.30 45.15 43.90
N LYS A 224 -50.27 43.87 44.31
CA LYS A 224 -51.33 43.23 45.12
C LYS A 224 -51.65 43.97 46.42
N THR A 225 -50.68 44.70 46.97
CA THR A 225 -50.87 45.51 48.19
C THR A 225 -51.51 46.86 47.88
N ASN A 226 -51.19 47.46 46.73
CA ASN A 226 -51.85 48.67 46.26
C ASN A 226 -53.30 48.40 45.85
N ASP A 227 -53.58 47.30 45.13
CA ASP A 227 -54.96 46.88 44.78
C ASP A 227 -55.86 46.81 46.03
N LYS A 228 -55.35 46.22 47.13
CA LYS A 228 -56.07 46.16 48.42
C LYS A 228 -56.29 47.54 49.05
N LYS A 229 -55.35 48.47 48.91
CA LYS A 229 -55.51 49.86 49.39
C LYS A 229 -56.57 50.59 48.58
N ASP A 230 -56.57 50.43 47.25
CA ASP A 230 -57.56 51.07 46.38
C ASP A 230 -58.98 50.56 46.66
N MET A 231 -59.16 49.25 46.84
CA MET A 231 -60.43 48.67 47.34
C MET A 231 -60.87 49.28 48.69
N THR A 232 -59.91 49.52 49.61
CA THR A 232 -60.20 50.13 50.93
C THR A 232 -60.58 51.61 50.79
N ILE A 233 -59.90 52.34 49.90
CA ILE A 233 -60.19 53.74 49.58
C ILE A 233 -61.59 53.87 48.97
N ASP A 234 -61.98 52.97 48.07
CA ASP A 234 -63.30 52.99 47.43
C ASP A 234 -64.44 52.62 48.41
N ALA A 235 -64.19 51.71 49.35
CA ALA A 235 -65.11 51.47 50.47
C ALA A 235 -65.31 52.74 51.32
N LEU A 236 -64.23 53.42 51.70
CA LEU A 236 -64.29 54.68 52.46
C LEU A 236 -64.99 55.81 51.68
N LYS A 237 -64.75 55.95 50.37
CA LYS A 237 -65.47 56.90 49.50
C LYS A 237 -66.99 56.64 49.53
N THR A 238 -67.38 55.37 49.45
CA THR A 238 -68.79 54.94 49.49
C THR A 238 -69.43 55.29 50.83
N GLU A 239 -68.73 55.05 51.93
CA GLU A 239 -69.22 55.38 53.28
C GLU A 239 -69.35 56.89 53.50
N ILE A 240 -68.38 57.69 53.00
CA ILE A 240 -68.46 59.16 52.98
C ILE A 240 -69.66 59.64 52.14
N GLN A 241 -69.96 59.02 50.99
CA GLN A 241 -71.15 59.33 50.20
C GLN A 241 -72.44 59.03 50.96
N ASN A 242 -72.52 57.90 51.66
CA ASN A 242 -73.66 57.54 52.50
C ASN A 242 -73.85 58.53 53.66
N LEU A 243 -72.78 58.93 54.35
CA LEU A 243 -72.83 59.95 55.40
C LEU A 243 -73.27 61.32 54.86
N LYS A 244 -72.78 61.74 53.69
CA LYS A 244 -73.23 62.95 53.00
C LYS A 244 -74.71 62.89 52.61
N LYS A 245 -75.18 61.74 52.12
CA LYS A 245 -76.59 61.52 51.79
C LYS A 245 -77.45 61.63 53.05
N ASN A 246 -77.05 60.95 54.14
CA ASN A 246 -77.76 61.00 55.42
C ASN A 246 -77.81 62.42 56.02
N SER A 247 -76.72 63.20 55.95
CA SER A 247 -76.72 64.59 56.40
C SER A 247 -77.59 65.49 55.51
N GLN A 248 -77.59 65.29 54.19
CA GLN A 248 -78.52 65.95 53.27
C GLN A 248 -79.98 65.60 53.59
N THR A 249 -80.29 64.33 53.89
CA THR A 249 -81.63 63.91 54.30
C THR A 249 -82.05 64.55 55.62
N MET A 250 -81.17 64.62 56.64
CA MET A 250 -81.47 65.36 57.88
C MET A 250 -81.68 66.87 57.62
N ILE A 251 -80.87 67.49 56.77
CA ILE A 251 -81.06 68.90 56.35
C ILE A 251 -82.40 69.07 55.62
N GLN A 252 -82.81 68.10 54.80
CA GLN A 252 -84.14 68.09 54.17
C GLN A 252 -85.26 67.91 55.19
N MET A 253 -85.13 67.02 56.18
CA MET A 253 -86.14 66.84 57.24
C MET A 253 -86.31 68.10 58.11
N LEU A 254 -85.21 68.80 58.39
CA LEU A 254 -85.24 70.11 59.05
C LEU A 254 -85.95 71.16 58.18
N LYS A 255 -85.66 71.20 56.88
CA LYS A 255 -86.32 72.10 55.92
C LYS A 255 -87.77 71.73 55.58
N SER A 256 -88.19 70.48 55.76
CA SER A 256 -89.56 70.03 55.50
C SER A 256 -90.48 70.24 56.70
N LYS A 257 -89.95 70.31 57.93
CA LYS A 257 -90.71 70.83 59.08
C LYS A 257 -91.10 72.30 58.92
N ASP A 258 -90.36 73.08 58.13
CA ASP A 258 -90.72 74.45 57.76
C ASP A 258 -91.66 74.54 56.53
N LYS A 259 -92.01 73.42 55.87
CA LYS A 259 -92.76 73.42 54.60
C LYS A 259 -93.79 72.29 54.48
N GLU A 260 -94.72 72.23 55.44
CA GLU A 260 -96.06 71.68 55.18
C GLU A 260 -96.81 72.61 54.21
N SER A 261 -96.57 72.47 52.90
CA SER A 261 -97.42 73.06 51.85
C SER A 261 -97.11 72.53 50.44
N LYS A 262 -98.11 71.88 49.84
CA LYS A 262 -98.40 71.72 48.39
C LYS A 262 -97.64 70.67 47.53
N HIS A 263 -98.39 69.59 47.25
CA HIS A 263 -98.74 69.04 45.91
C HIS A 263 -97.94 67.91 45.21
N ASN A 264 -98.63 67.25 44.26
CA ASN A 264 -98.39 65.91 43.67
C ASN A 264 -97.57 65.89 42.36
N GLY A 265 -97.04 64.70 41.96
CA GLY A 265 -96.89 64.36 40.52
C GLY A 265 -95.85 63.29 40.06
N ASN A 266 -96.29 62.02 39.90
CA ASN A 266 -96.04 61.01 38.82
C ASN A 266 -94.67 60.69 38.12
N HIS A 267 -94.42 59.36 37.94
CA HIS A 267 -93.79 58.60 36.80
C HIS A 267 -92.31 58.88 36.35
N CYS A 268 -91.49 57.99 35.71
CA CYS A 268 -91.46 56.54 35.39
C CYS A 268 -90.03 56.08 34.87
N LEU A 269 -89.61 54.81 35.09
CA LEU A 269 -88.70 53.95 34.25
C LEU A 269 -87.18 54.39 34.04
N GLU A 270 -86.17 53.63 33.53
CA GLU A 270 -86.00 52.20 33.11
C GLU A 270 -84.53 51.57 33.18
N SER A 271 -84.06 50.81 32.15
CA SER A 271 -83.12 49.65 32.12
C SER A 271 -81.71 49.77 31.46
N LEU A 272 -80.70 49.03 32.01
CA LEU A 272 -79.72 48.01 31.41
C LEU A 272 -78.89 48.28 30.09
N PRO A 273 -77.91 47.43 29.61
CA PRO A 273 -77.03 46.35 30.17
C PRO A 273 -75.53 46.23 29.67
N LEU A 274 -74.75 45.31 30.30
CA LEU A 274 -73.71 44.30 29.84
C LEU A 274 -72.71 44.48 28.65
N ILE A 275 -71.50 43.87 28.77
CA ILE A 275 -70.77 43.02 27.75
C ILE A 275 -69.51 42.31 28.35
N SER A 276 -68.73 41.51 27.57
CA SER A 276 -68.15 40.20 28.03
C SER A 276 -66.96 39.55 27.25
N PHE A 277 -66.00 38.88 27.95
CA PHE A 277 -65.11 37.75 27.50
C PHE A 277 -64.07 38.01 26.35
N ASP A 278 -62.99 37.25 26.02
CA ASP A 278 -62.57 35.81 26.12
C ASP A 278 -61.02 35.59 26.15
N ASN A 279 -60.52 34.33 26.25
CA ASN A 279 -59.09 33.93 26.03
C ASN A 279 -58.93 32.41 25.66
N ASP A 280 -57.93 31.99 24.88
CA ASP A 280 -57.82 30.61 24.29
C ASP A 280 -56.37 30.03 24.22
N LEU A 281 -56.18 28.69 24.22
CA LEU A 281 -54.87 27.98 24.29
C LEU A 281 -54.85 26.58 23.63
N ARG A 282 -53.71 26.15 23.01
CA ARG A 282 -53.40 24.74 22.62
C ARG A 282 -51.90 24.38 22.66
N GLU A 283 -51.59 23.08 22.77
CA GLU A 283 -50.25 22.47 22.96
C GLU A 283 -49.60 21.87 21.67
N PRO A 284 -48.30 21.48 21.68
CA PRO A 284 -47.60 20.80 20.57
C PRO A 284 -47.25 19.29 20.80
N GLU A 285 -47.02 18.56 19.71
CA GLU A 285 -46.75 17.10 19.69
C GLU A 285 -45.25 16.68 19.82
N ARG A 286 -45.00 15.38 20.01
CA ARG A 286 -43.66 14.76 20.26
C ARG A 286 -42.99 14.19 18.99
N SER A 287 -41.65 14.17 19.00
CA SER A 287 -40.78 13.61 17.95
C SER A 287 -40.47 12.10 18.11
N PRO A 288 -40.11 11.36 17.03
CA PRO A 288 -39.69 9.95 17.10
C PRO A 288 -38.21 9.77 17.47
N SER A 289 -37.86 8.56 17.91
CA SER A 289 -36.56 8.15 18.44
C SER A 289 -35.48 7.83 17.39
N SER A 290 -34.22 7.92 17.82
CA SER A 290 -33.01 7.62 17.04
C SER A 290 -32.73 6.13 16.88
N ASP A 291 -32.48 5.67 15.64
CA ASP A 291 -31.45 4.64 15.39
C ASP A 291 -30.98 4.56 13.91
N THR A 292 -29.69 4.29 13.74
CA THR A 292 -28.98 3.85 12.52
C THR A 292 -29.15 4.63 11.20
N LEU A 293 -28.51 5.80 11.09
CA LEU A 293 -28.08 6.39 9.80
C LEU A 293 -26.63 6.01 9.50
N ILE A 294 -26.41 5.06 8.57
CA ILE A 294 -25.09 4.83 7.97
C ILE A 294 -24.73 6.08 7.17
N LYS A 295 -23.93 6.99 7.75
CA LYS A 295 -23.37 8.14 7.03
C LYS A 295 -22.35 7.65 6.02
N THR A 296 -22.82 7.44 4.79
CA THR A 296 -22.00 7.24 3.60
C THR A 296 -21.15 8.48 3.35
N SER A 297 -19.83 8.32 3.26
CA SER A 297 -18.97 9.36 2.68
C SER A 297 -19.28 9.43 1.18
N VAL A 298 -19.42 10.63 0.61
CA VAL A 298 -19.72 10.77 -0.82
C VAL A 298 -18.48 11.01 -1.70
N ASP A 299 -17.33 11.28 -1.09
CA ASP A 299 -16.06 11.52 -1.76
C ASP A 299 -14.87 11.02 -0.91
N ASN A 300 -13.67 11.00 -1.52
CA ASN A 300 -12.44 10.53 -0.88
C ASN A 300 -12.05 11.35 0.35
N LYS A 301 -12.24 12.68 0.33
CA LYS A 301 -11.89 13.55 1.47
C LYS A 301 -12.77 13.22 2.68
N GLN A 302 -14.07 13.04 2.47
CA GLN A 302 -15.01 12.63 3.51
C GLN A 302 -14.72 11.21 4.03
N LEU A 303 -14.26 10.30 3.17
CA LEU A 303 -13.76 8.99 3.60
C LEU A 303 -12.57 9.15 4.56
N ILE A 304 -11.54 9.92 4.21
CA ILE A 304 -10.37 10.11 5.07
C ILE A 304 -10.74 10.84 6.37
N GLU A 305 -11.62 11.85 6.31
CA GLU A 305 -12.15 12.49 7.53
C GLU A 305 -12.91 11.52 8.44
N ALA A 306 -13.70 10.60 7.87
CA ALA A 306 -14.43 9.59 8.64
C ALA A 306 -13.47 8.56 9.26
N LEU A 307 -12.45 8.11 8.52
CA LEU A 307 -11.37 7.25 9.03
C LEU A 307 -10.63 7.93 10.19
N SER A 308 -10.27 9.21 10.06
CA SER A 308 -9.61 9.94 11.14
C SER A 308 -10.48 10.15 12.38
N LYS A 309 -11.78 10.40 12.21
CA LYS A 309 -12.71 10.68 13.31
C LYS A 309 -13.23 9.42 14.02
N ARG A 310 -13.27 8.27 13.36
CA ARG A 310 -13.91 7.03 13.88
C ARG A 310 -12.97 5.82 13.99
N HIS A 311 -11.85 5.82 13.26
CA HIS A 311 -11.00 4.65 13.07
C HIS A 311 -9.52 4.94 13.39
N GLY A 312 -9.24 5.96 14.20
CA GLY A 312 -7.88 6.24 14.71
C GLY A 312 -6.85 6.71 13.69
N LEU A 313 -7.21 6.88 12.40
CA LEU A 313 -6.29 7.29 11.34
C LEU A 313 -5.72 8.68 11.63
N SER A 314 -4.46 8.70 12.05
CA SER A 314 -3.81 9.86 12.68
C SER A 314 -2.43 10.16 12.11
N ASN A 315 -1.80 9.20 11.44
CA ASN A 315 -0.49 9.42 10.82
C ASN A 315 -0.60 10.36 9.61
N ARG A 316 0.06 11.53 9.68
CA ARG A 316 -0.01 12.56 8.64
C ARG A 316 0.51 12.11 7.28
N ARG A 317 1.51 11.21 7.21
CA ARG A 317 2.04 10.70 5.93
C ARG A 317 1.02 9.79 5.24
N VAL A 318 0.36 8.93 6.00
CA VAL A 318 -0.71 8.06 5.50
C VAL A 318 -1.94 8.88 5.07
N ILE A 319 -2.39 9.81 5.90
CA ILE A 319 -3.49 10.73 5.57
C ILE A 319 -3.17 11.49 4.28
N SER A 320 -1.95 12.00 4.12
CA SER A 320 -1.53 12.70 2.90
C SER A 320 -1.52 11.81 1.67
N ALA A 321 -1.08 10.55 1.78
CA ALA A 321 -1.06 9.58 0.69
C ALA A 321 -2.48 9.15 0.28
N MET A 322 -3.34 8.82 1.24
CA MET A 322 -4.72 8.45 0.96
C MET A 322 -5.59 9.62 0.49
N LEU A 323 -5.20 10.88 0.76
CA LEU A 323 -5.82 12.06 0.16
C LEU A 323 -5.32 12.33 -1.27
N SER A 324 -4.05 12.04 -1.58
CA SER A 324 -3.48 12.23 -2.93
C SER A 324 -3.88 11.13 -3.91
N ILE A 325 -4.15 9.92 -3.42
CA ILE A 325 -4.58 8.77 -4.21
C ILE A 325 -6.07 8.52 -3.91
N ASP A 326 -6.95 8.87 -4.85
CA ASP A 326 -8.41 8.71 -4.67
C ASP A 326 -8.84 7.24 -4.78
N ARG A 327 -9.36 6.66 -3.70
CA ARG A 327 -9.83 5.26 -3.68
C ARG A 327 -10.95 4.99 -4.69
N GLY A 328 -11.84 5.96 -4.93
CA GLY A 328 -12.94 5.83 -5.88
C GLY A 328 -12.49 5.81 -7.34
N VAL A 329 -11.29 6.28 -7.65
CA VAL A 329 -10.66 6.15 -8.97
C VAL A 329 -10.20 4.71 -9.22
N PHE A 330 -9.56 4.09 -8.23
CA PHE A 330 -9.01 2.73 -8.34
C PHE A 330 -10.09 1.64 -8.23
N ALA A 331 -11.23 1.95 -7.60
CA ALA A 331 -12.41 1.12 -7.61
C ALA A 331 -13.67 1.97 -7.93
N PRO A 332 -14.03 2.18 -9.21
CA PRO A 332 -15.16 3.05 -9.59
C PRO A 332 -16.52 2.62 -9.02
N SER A 333 -16.94 3.28 -7.92
CA SER A 333 -18.26 3.13 -7.30
C SER A 333 -18.48 4.17 -6.19
N ALA A 334 -19.72 4.60 -5.98
CA ALA A 334 -20.10 5.33 -4.76
C ALA A 334 -19.85 4.50 -3.48
N ALA A 335 -19.92 3.16 -3.57
CA ALA A 335 -19.67 2.26 -2.45
C ALA A 335 -18.19 2.24 -2.01
N SER A 336 -17.25 2.71 -2.85
CA SER A 336 -15.81 2.69 -2.52
C SER A 336 -15.43 3.69 -1.43
N TYR A 337 -16.30 4.67 -1.17
CA TYR A 337 -16.18 5.59 -0.04
C TYR A 337 -16.92 5.11 1.23
N VAL A 338 -17.45 3.88 1.24
CA VAL A 338 -18.06 3.28 2.43
C VAL A 338 -17.01 2.51 3.21
N LEU A 339 -16.78 2.93 4.46
CA LEU A 339 -15.70 2.49 5.36
C LEU A 339 -15.41 0.98 5.33
N HIS A 340 -16.43 0.15 5.59
CA HIS A 340 -16.31 -1.31 5.70
C HIS A 340 -16.67 -2.08 4.42
N HIS A 341 -16.88 -1.40 3.29
CA HIS A 341 -17.41 -2.04 2.09
C HIS A 341 -16.34 -2.77 1.27
N ILE A 342 -16.46 -4.10 1.20
CA ILE A 342 -15.70 -4.97 0.29
C ILE A 342 -16.37 -4.97 -1.09
N ARG A 343 -15.64 -4.61 -2.14
CA ARG A 343 -16.15 -4.54 -3.52
C ARG A 343 -15.45 -5.57 -4.41
N SER A 344 -16.20 -6.34 -5.20
CA SER A 344 -15.58 -7.16 -6.26
C SER A 344 -14.98 -6.27 -7.35
N ILE A 345 -13.77 -6.62 -7.78
CA ILE A 345 -13.03 -5.97 -8.87
C ILE A 345 -13.03 -6.85 -10.13
N GLY A 346 -13.91 -7.86 -10.17
CA GLY A 346 -13.95 -8.88 -11.23
C GLY A 346 -13.00 -10.04 -10.95
N TYR A 347 -13.03 -11.06 -11.82
CA TYR A 347 -12.08 -12.18 -11.85
C TYR A 347 -11.97 -13.00 -10.54
N GLY A 348 -12.97 -12.92 -9.65
CA GLY A 348 -12.95 -13.54 -8.32
C GLY A 348 -12.23 -12.72 -7.23
N ALA A 349 -11.63 -11.59 -7.59
CA ALA A 349 -10.92 -10.70 -6.68
C ALA A 349 -11.83 -9.61 -6.09
N HIS A 350 -11.42 -9.05 -4.95
CA HIS A 350 -12.14 -8.03 -4.19
C HIS A 350 -11.16 -7.01 -3.60
N THR A 351 -11.60 -5.77 -3.39
CA THR A 351 -10.86 -4.77 -2.60
C THR A 351 -10.90 -5.11 -1.11
N GLY A 352 -9.88 -4.72 -0.36
CA GLY A 352 -10.01 -4.59 1.10
C GLY A 352 -11.06 -3.53 1.49
N PRO A 353 -11.55 -3.54 2.75
CA PRO A 353 -12.22 -2.40 3.35
C PRO A 353 -11.30 -1.17 3.43
N ALA A 354 -11.85 0.04 3.34
CA ALA A 354 -11.06 1.26 3.48
C ALA A 354 -10.47 1.42 4.90
N THR A 355 -11.16 0.89 5.91
CA THR A 355 -10.67 0.79 7.30
C THR A 355 -9.43 -0.07 7.43
N TYR A 356 -9.43 -1.25 6.80
CA TYR A 356 -8.30 -2.18 6.78
C TYR A 356 -7.08 -1.56 6.09
N GLU A 357 -7.26 -0.98 4.89
CA GLU A 357 -6.18 -0.36 4.12
C GLU A 357 -5.54 0.82 4.87
N ALA A 358 -6.36 1.65 5.53
CA ALA A 358 -5.88 2.76 6.36
C ALA A 358 -5.11 2.28 7.59
N ALA A 359 -5.63 1.25 8.28
CA ALA A 359 -4.97 0.62 9.43
C ALA A 359 -3.60 0.06 9.05
N LEU A 360 -3.57 -0.67 7.94
CA LEU A 360 -2.38 -1.30 7.39
C LEU A 360 -1.33 -0.25 6.99
N LEU A 361 -1.71 0.80 6.24
CA LEU A 361 -0.75 1.85 5.87
C LEU A 361 -0.21 2.58 7.11
N GLN A 362 -1.03 2.81 8.15
CA GLN A 362 -0.57 3.37 9.42
C GLN A 362 0.35 2.42 10.20
N PHE A 363 0.10 1.12 10.17
CA PHE A 363 0.99 0.12 10.74
C PHE A 363 2.33 0.02 9.99
N LEU A 364 2.30 0.06 8.66
CA LEU A 364 3.46 -0.07 7.78
C LEU A 364 4.30 1.21 7.70
N GLU A 365 3.78 2.37 8.09
CA GLU A 365 4.44 3.68 7.92
C GLU A 365 5.91 3.74 8.40
N PRO A 366 6.31 3.15 9.55
CA PRO A 366 7.72 3.12 9.99
C PRO A 366 8.64 2.32 9.07
N HIS A 367 8.10 1.41 8.26
CA HIS A 367 8.82 0.61 7.25
C HIS A 367 8.74 1.21 5.83
N LEU A 368 7.91 2.24 5.63
CA LEU A 368 7.70 2.92 4.35
C LEU A 368 8.48 4.24 4.32
N MET A 369 9.81 4.21 4.44
CA MET A 369 10.64 5.42 4.44
C MET A 369 11.03 5.90 3.03
N PRO A 370 11.34 7.20 2.82
CA PRO A 370 11.77 7.73 1.53
C PRO A 370 13.16 7.21 1.10
N ASN A 371 13.18 6.03 0.48
CA ASN A 371 14.30 5.28 -0.13
C ASN A 371 14.02 3.76 -0.09
N CYS A 372 13.01 3.31 0.66
CA CYS A 372 12.69 1.89 0.79
C CYS A 372 12.27 1.26 -0.55
N LYS A 373 12.63 -0.01 -0.72
CA LYS A 373 12.13 -0.90 -1.77
C LYS A 373 11.01 -1.78 -1.20
N VAL A 374 9.84 -1.71 -1.81
CA VAL A 374 8.64 -2.45 -1.40
C VAL A 374 8.19 -3.40 -2.51
N LEU A 375 7.81 -4.61 -2.16
CA LEU A 375 7.10 -5.54 -3.04
C LEU A 375 5.67 -5.71 -2.51
N ASP A 376 4.69 -5.55 -3.39
CA ASP A 376 3.27 -5.59 -3.08
C ASP A 376 2.64 -6.76 -3.87
N ILE A 377 2.34 -7.86 -3.17
CA ILE A 377 1.93 -9.13 -3.77
C ILE A 377 0.40 -9.27 -3.75
N GLY A 378 -0.19 -9.39 -4.95
CA GLY A 378 -1.63 -9.39 -5.14
C GLY A 378 -2.20 -7.98 -5.26
N SER A 379 -1.45 -7.07 -5.91
CA SER A 379 -1.73 -5.63 -5.94
C SER A 379 -3.09 -5.23 -6.55
N GLY A 380 -3.81 -6.14 -7.21
CA GLY A 380 -5.19 -5.95 -7.63
C GLY A 380 -5.43 -4.68 -8.47
N THR A 381 -6.12 -3.70 -7.90
CA THR A 381 -6.40 -2.41 -8.56
C THR A 381 -5.18 -1.48 -8.63
N GLY A 382 -4.15 -1.73 -7.84
CA GLY A 382 -2.97 -0.86 -7.67
C GLY A 382 -3.15 0.26 -6.64
N PHE A 383 -4.25 0.28 -5.87
CA PHE A 383 -4.54 1.35 -4.91
C PHE A 383 -3.50 1.43 -3.77
N LEU A 384 -3.27 0.32 -3.07
CA LEU A 384 -2.26 0.27 -2.00
C LEU A 384 -0.85 0.52 -2.56
N THR A 385 -0.53 -0.05 -3.73
CA THR A 385 0.73 0.21 -4.45
C THR A 385 0.94 1.71 -4.70
N ALA A 386 -0.10 2.43 -5.13
CA ALA A 386 -0.04 3.87 -5.37
C ALA A 386 0.09 4.70 -4.08
N CYS A 387 -0.63 4.32 -3.01
CA CYS A 387 -0.47 4.92 -1.68
C CYS A 387 0.96 4.74 -1.15
N ILE A 388 1.51 3.52 -1.25
CA ILE A 388 2.89 3.19 -0.86
C ILE A 388 3.89 4.03 -1.68
N ALA A 389 3.72 4.09 -3.01
CA ALA A 389 4.56 4.92 -3.88
C ALA A 389 4.54 6.39 -3.44
N SER A 390 3.37 6.95 -3.13
CA SER A 390 3.22 8.32 -2.64
C SER A 390 3.93 8.55 -1.29
N MET A 391 4.05 7.52 -0.44
CA MET A 391 4.74 7.62 0.86
C MET A 391 6.27 7.54 0.77
N ILE A 392 6.81 6.80 -0.20
CA ILE A 392 8.26 6.54 -0.36
C ILE A 392 8.94 7.39 -1.45
N ALA A 393 8.16 8.12 -2.25
CA ALA A 393 8.66 9.06 -3.25
C ALA A 393 9.56 10.16 -2.63
N PRO A 394 10.50 10.76 -3.40
CA PRO A 394 10.85 10.42 -4.78
C PRO A 394 11.91 9.30 -4.90
N ASN A 395 12.49 8.85 -3.77
CA ASN A 395 13.70 8.03 -3.77
C ASN A 395 13.47 6.53 -3.55
N GLY A 396 12.30 6.13 -3.05
CA GLY A 396 11.93 4.72 -2.89
C GLY A 396 11.43 4.08 -4.18
N ARG A 397 11.14 2.77 -4.12
CA ARG A 397 10.47 2.03 -5.19
C ARG A 397 9.45 1.05 -4.64
N VAL A 398 8.34 0.89 -5.34
CA VAL A 398 7.36 -0.17 -5.08
C VAL A 398 7.04 -0.91 -6.37
N VAL A 399 7.02 -2.24 -6.27
CA VAL A 399 6.59 -3.15 -7.33
C VAL A 399 5.30 -3.83 -6.90
N GLY A 400 4.18 -3.54 -7.56
CA GLY A 400 2.97 -4.34 -7.48
C GLY A 400 3.07 -5.55 -8.41
N ILE A 401 2.87 -6.75 -7.90
CA ILE A 401 2.82 -7.99 -8.68
C ILE A 401 1.44 -8.63 -8.59
N GLU A 402 0.79 -8.78 -9.75
CA GLU A 402 -0.55 -9.33 -9.89
C GLU A 402 -0.52 -10.43 -10.96
N HIS A 403 -1.26 -11.52 -10.76
CA HIS A 403 -1.27 -12.68 -11.66
C HIS A 403 -2.43 -12.63 -12.67
N ILE A 404 -3.45 -11.81 -12.44
CA ILE A 404 -4.60 -11.63 -13.33
C ILE A 404 -4.27 -10.55 -14.37
N PRO A 405 -4.08 -10.89 -15.67
CA PRO A 405 -3.64 -9.92 -16.69
C PRO A 405 -4.56 -8.71 -16.85
N GLN A 406 -5.86 -8.90 -16.66
CA GLN A 406 -6.86 -7.84 -16.77
C GLN A 406 -6.76 -6.82 -15.63
N LEU A 407 -6.44 -7.27 -14.41
CA LEU A 407 -6.20 -6.37 -13.27
C LEU A 407 -4.88 -5.61 -13.43
N VAL A 408 -3.83 -6.25 -13.95
CA VAL A 408 -2.58 -5.59 -14.35
C VAL A 408 -2.85 -4.49 -15.39
N GLN A 409 -3.66 -4.78 -16.41
CA GLN A 409 -4.01 -3.79 -17.43
C GLN A 409 -4.83 -2.62 -16.85
N GLN A 410 -5.85 -2.91 -16.04
CA GLN A 410 -6.73 -1.91 -15.43
C GLN A 410 -5.99 -1.00 -14.43
N SER A 411 -5.14 -1.58 -13.57
CA SER A 411 -4.30 -0.82 -12.63
C SER A 411 -3.33 0.10 -13.37
N ILE A 412 -2.60 -0.39 -14.36
CA ILE A 412 -1.70 0.43 -15.19
C ILE A 412 -2.46 1.58 -15.86
N GLN A 413 -3.62 1.32 -16.50
CA GLN A 413 -4.45 2.36 -17.13
C GLN A 413 -4.94 3.42 -16.13
N THR A 414 -5.24 3.01 -14.90
CA THR A 414 -5.69 3.90 -13.83
C THR A 414 -4.55 4.79 -13.34
N ILE A 415 -3.38 4.20 -13.11
CA ILE A 415 -2.15 4.89 -12.71
C ILE A 415 -1.71 5.89 -13.78
N ASP A 416 -1.67 5.49 -15.05
CA ASP A 416 -1.30 6.37 -16.18
C ASP A 416 -2.23 7.58 -16.32
N LYS A 417 -3.49 7.45 -15.92
CA LYS A 417 -4.49 8.53 -16.01
C LYS A 417 -4.51 9.45 -14.78
N HIS A 418 -4.22 8.93 -13.58
CA HIS A 418 -4.50 9.63 -12.32
C HIS A 418 -3.26 9.89 -11.44
N CYS A 419 -2.16 9.15 -11.62
CA CYS A 419 -0.89 9.42 -10.95
C CYS A 419 0.34 9.04 -11.81
N PRO A 420 0.40 9.45 -13.10
CA PRO A 420 1.47 9.05 -14.03
C PRO A 420 2.87 9.40 -13.50
N GLN A 421 3.01 10.50 -12.77
CA GLN A 421 4.28 10.96 -12.18
C GLN A 421 4.95 9.90 -11.27
N LEU A 422 4.18 9.02 -10.62
CA LEU A 422 4.74 7.95 -9.78
C LEU A 422 5.36 6.82 -10.61
N LYS A 423 4.80 6.55 -11.79
CA LYS A 423 5.30 5.55 -12.75
C LYS A 423 6.43 6.12 -13.60
N GLU A 424 6.29 7.34 -14.09
CA GLU A 424 7.28 8.05 -14.91
C GLU A 424 8.60 8.31 -14.17
N SER A 425 8.54 8.65 -12.88
CA SER A 425 9.72 8.75 -12.01
C SER A 425 10.38 7.40 -11.68
N GLY A 426 9.75 6.28 -12.02
CA GLY A 426 10.22 4.94 -11.70
C GLY A 426 10.03 4.52 -10.24
N VAL A 427 9.31 5.32 -9.44
CA VAL A 427 8.94 4.97 -8.05
C VAL A 427 7.93 3.83 -8.01
N LEU A 428 6.99 3.77 -8.96
CA LEU A 428 5.94 2.75 -9.04
C LEU A 428 6.11 1.89 -10.29
N ARG A 429 6.06 0.56 -10.12
CA ARG A 429 5.87 -0.39 -11.23
C ARG A 429 4.77 -1.40 -10.90
N ILE A 430 3.91 -1.71 -11.87
CA ILE A 430 3.05 -2.91 -11.82
C ILE A 430 3.62 -3.95 -12.79
N VAL A 431 3.64 -5.21 -12.41
CA VAL A 431 4.10 -6.34 -13.24
C VAL A 431 3.11 -7.50 -13.21
N LEU A 432 2.95 -8.17 -14.36
CA LEU A 432 2.25 -9.44 -14.45
C LEU A 432 3.16 -10.57 -13.95
N GLY A 433 2.73 -11.32 -12.94
CA GLY A 433 3.49 -12.47 -12.46
C GLY A 433 2.85 -13.19 -11.27
N ASP A 434 3.35 -14.39 -10.99
CA ASP A 434 2.94 -15.18 -9.82
C ASP A 434 3.73 -14.73 -8.58
N GLY A 435 3.08 -13.93 -7.73
CA GLY A 435 3.65 -13.37 -6.51
C GLY A 435 4.21 -14.39 -5.51
N ARG A 436 3.89 -15.70 -5.63
CA ARG A 436 4.50 -16.76 -4.80
C ARG A 436 6.01 -16.93 -5.06
N PHE A 437 6.49 -16.45 -6.20
CA PHE A 437 7.92 -16.38 -6.55
C PHE A 437 8.55 -15.00 -6.30
N GLY A 438 7.74 -14.01 -5.94
CA GLY A 438 8.15 -12.61 -5.79
C GLY A 438 8.62 -11.99 -7.11
N TYR A 439 9.44 -10.94 -7.02
CA TYR A 439 10.02 -10.28 -8.18
C TYR A 439 11.52 -10.03 -7.97
N ASN A 440 12.36 -10.88 -8.56
CA ASN A 440 13.81 -10.88 -8.28
C ASN A 440 14.54 -9.62 -8.78
N SER A 441 14.05 -8.99 -9.86
CA SER A 441 14.80 -7.96 -10.59
C SER A 441 15.00 -6.64 -9.83
N GLU A 442 14.16 -6.33 -8.84
CA GLU A 442 14.30 -5.14 -7.98
C GLU A 442 14.73 -5.50 -6.54
N ALA A 443 14.95 -6.78 -6.22
CA ALA A 443 15.41 -7.22 -4.92
C ALA A 443 16.81 -6.64 -4.55
N PRO A 444 17.20 -6.63 -3.27
CA PRO A 444 16.41 -7.02 -2.10
C PRO A 444 15.42 -5.93 -1.66
N TYR A 445 14.38 -6.34 -0.90
CA TYR A 445 13.31 -5.47 -0.41
C TYR A 445 13.44 -5.14 1.08
N ASP A 446 13.04 -3.92 1.45
CA ASP A 446 12.81 -3.46 2.82
C ASP A 446 11.54 -4.07 3.40
N LEU A 447 10.49 -4.11 2.59
CA LEU A 447 9.17 -4.60 2.95
C LEU A 447 8.60 -5.43 1.80
N ILE A 448 8.04 -6.59 2.13
CA ILE A 448 7.20 -7.35 1.21
C ILE A 448 5.84 -7.48 1.86
N PHE A 449 4.82 -6.91 1.23
CA PHE A 449 3.44 -7.06 1.65
C PHE A 449 2.74 -8.10 0.78
N ILE A 450 1.88 -8.92 1.40
CA ILE A 450 1.10 -9.96 0.74
C ILE A 450 -0.37 -9.68 1.06
N GLU A 451 -1.15 -9.24 0.07
CA GLU A 451 -2.59 -8.99 0.24
C GLU A 451 -3.41 -10.29 0.38
N PRO A 452 -3.21 -11.34 -0.46
CA PRO A 452 -4.01 -12.55 -0.37
C PRO A 452 -3.70 -13.38 0.87
N LEU A 453 -4.75 -13.92 1.49
CA LEU A 453 -4.63 -14.94 2.54
C LEU A 453 -3.74 -16.10 2.08
N THR A 454 -2.67 -16.37 2.83
CA THR A 454 -1.79 -17.54 2.59
C THR A 454 -1.80 -18.49 3.78
N ARG A 455 -1.39 -19.74 3.54
CA ARG A 455 -1.18 -20.74 4.59
C ARG A 455 0.22 -20.68 5.21
N ARG A 456 1.19 -20.09 4.50
CA ARG A 456 2.58 -19.92 4.94
C ARG A 456 3.31 -18.92 4.04
N VAL A 457 4.35 -18.29 4.57
CA VAL A 457 5.30 -17.50 3.77
C VAL A 457 6.18 -18.47 2.95
N PRO A 458 6.28 -18.33 1.62
CA PRO A 458 7.27 -19.05 0.83
C PRO A 458 8.70 -18.59 1.17
N GLN A 459 9.62 -19.53 1.36
CA GLN A 459 11.04 -19.22 1.63
C GLN A 459 11.63 -18.25 0.59
N LYS A 460 11.24 -18.41 -0.68
CA LYS A 460 11.64 -17.51 -1.77
C LYS A 460 11.39 -16.03 -1.49
N LEU A 461 10.33 -15.67 -0.76
CA LEU A 461 10.07 -14.27 -0.40
C LEU A 461 11.00 -13.79 0.73
N ILE A 462 11.29 -14.65 1.70
CA ILE A 462 12.26 -14.38 2.76
C ILE A 462 13.67 -14.18 2.17
N ASP A 463 14.01 -14.94 1.13
CA ASP A 463 15.29 -14.83 0.43
C ASP A 463 15.44 -13.44 -0.24
N LEU A 464 14.33 -12.86 -0.73
CA LEU A 464 14.28 -11.51 -1.33
C LEU A 464 14.31 -10.34 -0.34
N LEU A 465 14.17 -10.59 0.98
CA LEU A 465 14.34 -9.53 1.99
C LEU A 465 15.81 -9.15 2.17
N ARG A 466 16.08 -7.86 2.35
CA ARG A 466 17.37 -7.39 2.89
C ARG A 466 17.50 -7.76 4.37
N PRO A 467 18.72 -7.80 4.93
CA PRO A 467 18.90 -7.81 6.38
C PRO A 467 18.23 -6.59 7.03
N GLY A 468 17.39 -6.84 8.03
CA GLY A 468 16.49 -5.87 8.67
C GLY A 468 15.15 -5.65 7.95
N GLY A 469 14.92 -6.28 6.79
CA GLY A 469 13.65 -6.21 6.06
C GLY A 469 12.58 -7.16 6.62
N SER A 470 11.32 -6.89 6.28
CA SER A 470 10.16 -7.62 6.81
C SER A 470 9.16 -8.07 5.73
N ILE A 471 8.48 -9.20 5.98
CA ILE A 471 7.22 -9.57 5.30
C ILE A 471 6.03 -9.28 6.21
N VAL A 472 4.96 -8.67 5.70
CA VAL A 472 3.66 -8.53 6.37
C VAL A 472 2.60 -9.27 5.57
N VAL A 473 1.78 -10.07 6.24
CA VAL A 473 0.96 -11.09 5.57
C VAL A 473 -0.20 -11.57 6.45
N PRO A 474 -1.42 -11.74 5.91
CA PRO A 474 -2.49 -12.50 6.55
C PRO A 474 -2.23 -14.01 6.37
N ILE A 475 -2.06 -14.73 7.49
CA ILE A 475 -1.81 -16.16 7.53
C ILE A 475 -2.94 -16.88 8.24
N GLY A 476 -3.52 -17.88 7.60
CA GLY A 476 -4.54 -18.74 8.20
C GLY A 476 -4.97 -19.91 7.31
N ALA A 477 -5.57 -20.92 7.93
CA ALA A 477 -6.14 -22.07 7.22
C ALA A 477 -7.66 -21.96 7.01
N ARG A 478 -8.34 -21.19 7.86
CA ARG A 478 -9.78 -20.92 7.90
C ARG A 478 -9.99 -19.52 8.47
N GLU A 479 -11.14 -18.89 8.20
CA GLU A 479 -11.44 -17.51 8.62
C GLU A 479 -11.26 -17.22 10.12
N LYS A 480 -11.48 -18.22 10.98
CA LYS A 480 -11.36 -18.12 12.45
C LYS A 480 -9.92 -18.20 12.96
N ASP A 481 -9.00 -18.61 12.08
CA ASP A 481 -7.60 -18.90 12.38
C ASP A 481 -6.67 -17.99 11.53
N ILE A 482 -7.16 -16.80 11.12
CA ILE A 482 -6.38 -15.83 10.34
C ILE A 482 -5.75 -14.81 11.29
N ASN A 483 -4.43 -14.77 11.28
CA ASN A 483 -3.62 -13.74 11.94
C ASN A 483 -3.06 -12.78 10.89
N LEU A 484 -2.88 -11.50 11.22
CA LEU A 484 -1.89 -10.66 10.53
C LEU A 484 -0.53 -10.90 11.19
N GLU A 485 0.50 -11.24 10.42
CA GLU A 485 1.82 -11.60 10.93
C GLU A 485 2.95 -10.82 10.23
N LEU A 486 4.01 -10.57 10.99
CA LEU A 486 5.26 -9.92 10.59
C LEU A 486 6.40 -10.93 10.68
N PHE A 487 7.19 -11.05 9.61
CA PHE A 487 8.40 -11.89 9.55
C PHE A 487 9.60 -11.00 9.23
N THR A 488 10.46 -10.73 10.21
CA THR A 488 11.65 -9.88 10.04
C THR A 488 12.92 -10.72 9.90
N LYS A 489 13.66 -10.49 8.82
CA LYS A 489 14.97 -11.11 8.57
C LYS A 489 16.05 -10.35 9.33
N GLN A 490 16.60 -10.95 10.37
CA GLN A 490 17.64 -10.38 11.21
C GLN A 490 18.97 -10.24 10.47
N LEU A 491 19.90 -9.47 11.05
CA LEU A 491 21.24 -9.24 10.47
C LEU A 491 22.07 -10.53 10.32
N ASN A 492 21.84 -11.53 11.16
CA ASN A 492 22.46 -12.86 11.08
C ASN A 492 21.76 -13.82 10.09
N GLY A 493 20.68 -13.38 9.43
CA GLY A 493 19.88 -14.18 8.52
C GLY A 493 18.73 -14.98 9.16
N GLU A 494 18.61 -15.01 10.49
CA GLU A 494 17.48 -15.65 11.17
C GLU A 494 16.18 -14.89 10.91
N VAL A 495 15.03 -15.58 10.95
CA VAL A 495 13.72 -14.96 10.74
C VAL A 495 12.95 -14.95 12.05
N VAL A 496 12.62 -13.75 12.55
CA VAL A 496 11.78 -13.56 13.72
C VAL A 496 10.34 -13.35 13.27
N ARG A 497 9.42 -14.16 13.80
CA ARG A 497 7.97 -14.07 13.57
C ARG A 497 7.31 -13.34 14.73
N LEU A 498 6.41 -12.41 14.42
CA LEU A 498 5.55 -11.71 15.36
C LEU A 498 4.10 -11.76 14.85
N VAL A 499 3.16 -12.18 15.70
CA VAL A 499 1.73 -12.00 15.43
C VAL A 499 1.38 -10.55 15.75
N LEU A 500 0.83 -9.84 14.78
CA LEU A 500 0.42 -8.43 14.90
C LEU A 500 -1.02 -8.33 15.39
N CYS A 501 -1.89 -9.18 14.87
CA CYS A 501 -3.28 -9.31 15.27
C CYS A 501 -3.74 -10.75 15.06
N ASP A 502 -4.46 -11.30 16.03
CA ASP A 502 -5.06 -12.64 16.05
C ASP A 502 -6.59 -12.61 15.84
N ASP A 503 -7.18 -11.44 15.57
CA ASP A 503 -8.58 -11.29 15.15
C ASP A 503 -8.71 -10.55 13.80
N TRP A 504 -8.79 -11.35 12.75
CA TRP A 504 -8.99 -10.87 11.38
C TRP A 504 -10.33 -10.17 11.12
N LYS A 505 -11.37 -10.41 11.94
CA LYS A 505 -12.63 -9.67 11.82
C LYS A 505 -12.50 -8.29 12.45
N LEU A 506 -11.88 -8.21 13.63
CA LEU A 506 -11.58 -6.94 14.28
C LEU A 506 -10.73 -6.03 13.36
N MET A 507 -9.76 -6.59 12.62
CA MET A 507 -8.99 -5.88 11.58
C MET A 507 -9.84 -5.22 10.47
N GLN A 508 -11.00 -5.79 10.12
CA GLN A 508 -11.89 -5.24 9.08
C GLN A 508 -12.92 -4.25 9.67
N GLU A 509 -13.35 -4.48 10.90
CA GLU A 509 -14.49 -3.83 11.53
C GLU A 509 -14.11 -2.74 12.56
N ASN A 510 -13.02 -2.90 13.33
CA ASN A 510 -12.61 -2.00 14.41
C ASN A 510 -11.10 -1.71 14.43
N THR A 511 -10.74 -0.62 13.78
CA THR A 511 -9.38 -0.06 13.71
C THR A 511 -8.80 0.53 15.01
N PRO A 512 -9.58 1.05 16.00
CA PRO A 512 -9.00 1.68 17.19
C PRO A 512 -8.15 0.76 18.07
N ASP A 513 -8.61 -0.46 18.36
CA ASP A 513 -7.94 -1.37 19.30
C ASP A 513 -6.55 -1.81 18.82
N LEU A 514 -6.37 -1.91 17.49
CA LEU A 514 -5.08 -2.16 16.83
C LEU A 514 -4.06 -1.05 17.05
N LEU A 515 -4.50 0.18 17.31
CA LEU A 515 -3.61 1.33 17.51
C LEU A 515 -3.47 1.69 18.99
N GLU A 516 -4.40 1.27 19.85
CA GLU A 516 -4.35 1.49 21.30
C GLU A 516 -3.70 0.36 22.12
N ASP A 517 -3.68 -0.90 21.67
CA ASP A 517 -3.11 -1.98 22.49
C ASP A 517 -1.59 -1.77 22.70
N LYS A 518 -1.20 -1.66 23.98
CA LYS A 518 0.16 -1.33 24.44
C LYS A 518 1.21 -2.37 24.03
N LYS A 519 0.80 -3.51 23.48
CA LYS A 519 1.69 -4.49 22.82
C LYS A 519 2.31 -3.96 21.52
N MET A 520 1.65 -3.02 20.82
CA MET A 520 2.15 -2.43 19.57
C MET A 520 3.09 -1.23 19.76
N GLN A 521 3.41 -0.85 21.01
CA GLN A 521 4.65 -0.11 21.27
C GLN A 521 5.85 -1.02 20.98
N LEU A 522 6.29 -1.01 19.72
CA LEU A 522 7.61 -1.50 19.31
C LEU A 522 8.63 -1.03 20.33
N ARG A 523 9.24 -1.98 21.05
CA ARG A 523 10.06 -1.70 22.24
C ARG A 523 11.03 -0.57 21.94
N SER A 524 11.11 0.39 22.85
CA SER A 524 12.10 1.48 22.93
C SER A 524 13.56 1.00 23.08
N GLY A 525 13.83 -0.27 22.76
CA GLY A 525 15.12 -0.94 22.73
C GLY A 525 15.79 -0.96 21.34
N TRP A 526 15.22 -0.35 20.30
CA TRP A 526 15.95 -0.06 19.04
C TRP A 526 16.97 1.09 19.19
N LYS A 527 17.55 1.26 20.38
CA LYS A 527 18.89 1.85 20.48
C LYS A 527 19.86 0.82 19.92
N LEU A 528 20.39 1.13 18.74
CA LEU A 528 21.61 0.56 18.22
C LEU A 528 22.63 0.33 19.34
N LYS A 529 22.94 -0.94 19.66
CA LYS A 529 24.27 -1.30 20.16
C LYS A 529 25.26 -1.18 18.99
N LEU A 530 25.48 0.06 18.55
CA LEU A 530 26.73 0.42 17.91
C LEU A 530 27.78 0.38 19.02
N GLY A 531 28.57 -0.70 19.04
CA GLY A 531 29.83 -0.72 19.77
C GLY A 531 30.85 0.07 18.98
N PHE A 532 30.90 1.38 19.20
CA PHE A 532 32.00 2.29 18.88
C PHE A 532 32.02 3.38 19.95
#